data_AF-A0A752N0Z8-F1
#
_entry.id   AF-A0A752N0Z8-F1
#
_cell.length_a   1.000
_cell.length_b   1.000
_cell.length_c   1.000
_cell.angle_alpha   90.00
_cell.angle_beta   90.00
_cell.angle_gamma   90.00
#
_symmetry.space_group_name_H-M   'P 1'
#
loop_
_entity.id
_entity.type
_entity.pdbx_description
1 polymer ?
#
loop_
_entity_poly.entity_id
_entity_poly.type
_entity_poly.pdbx_seq_one_letter_code
_entity_poly.pdbx_strand_id
1 'polypeptide(L)'
;MALPQLSIWQPGDGLRKIKYKYHVCLIVIFSVLIRLLFLTDRYLWCDEASSVLISRHSVDNLLFHAAFDVHPPLYYLLLHDWMILWGDSIAAVRSLSLLFGILTVVLVIALTRWLANERTALLAGWFAALMPMAVHYSQETRMYALMGMLTLAAALALMMWIKTPTHNRYLVAYALLMTFSFYTHYFTLFTLIAHWIAVTILSCQSHKTACYLKLPGWWFANLAIAVAYLPWLPVLFNLLTHLAQLRAGNDIGWIPPVTWRDLPAMYWHFFTGNNGQGFPSFILWLAVGGFIGTVGRISLYNGEYERYQLILFCNLVIPVMLVFIISWWMPLFIDRYFFFSSLSIPPLLAVLLTRAKKAVCGFCFILFTLLFG
;
A
#
# COMPACT_ATOMS: atom_id res chain seq x y z
N MET A 1 44.36 30.84 -36.74
CA MET A 1 44.24 29.38 -36.90
C MET A 1 43.57 28.85 -35.63
N ALA A 2 42.24 28.79 -35.62
CA ALA A 2 41.47 28.32 -34.47
C ALA A 2 41.20 26.83 -34.61
N LEU A 3 41.59 26.05 -33.60
CA LEU A 3 41.39 24.60 -33.58
C LEU A 3 39.90 24.25 -33.47
N PRO A 4 39.42 23.16 -34.10
CA PRO A 4 38.03 22.73 -33.99
C PRO A 4 37.77 22.22 -32.56
N GLN A 5 36.72 22.70 -31.92
CA GLN A 5 36.23 22.13 -30.67
C GLN A 5 35.78 20.69 -30.92
N LEU A 6 36.56 19.72 -30.42
CA LEU A 6 36.14 18.34 -30.27
C LEU A 6 34.87 18.28 -29.43
N SER A 7 33.75 17.90 -30.05
CA SER A 7 32.51 17.61 -29.32
C SER A 7 32.74 16.38 -28.44
N ILE A 8 33.05 16.62 -27.17
CA ILE A 8 33.13 15.57 -26.16
C ILE A 8 31.76 14.92 -26.07
N TRP A 9 31.72 13.70 -26.61
CA TRP A 9 30.70 12.67 -26.52
C TRP A 9 29.67 12.94 -25.40
N GLN A 10 28.50 13.47 -25.75
CA GLN A 10 27.35 13.49 -24.84
C GLN A 10 26.84 12.05 -24.74
N PRO A 11 26.85 11.39 -23.57
CA PRO A 11 26.35 10.03 -23.47
C PRO A 11 24.88 10.01 -23.88
N GLY A 12 24.60 9.38 -25.02
CA GLY A 12 23.26 9.27 -25.56
C GLY A 12 22.29 8.60 -24.58
N ASP A 13 20.99 8.84 -24.76
CA ASP A 13 19.91 8.33 -23.91
C ASP A 13 19.99 6.82 -23.59
N GLY A 14 20.66 6.03 -24.43
CA GLY A 14 20.97 4.62 -24.20
C GLY A 14 21.75 4.36 -22.91
N LEU A 15 22.82 5.12 -22.63
CA LEU A 15 23.64 4.92 -21.42
C LEU A 15 22.89 5.31 -20.14
N ARG A 16 22.05 6.34 -20.21
CA ARG A 16 21.21 6.74 -19.08
C ARG A 16 20.17 5.66 -18.75
N LYS A 17 19.53 5.07 -19.77
CA LYS A 17 18.60 3.95 -19.61
C LYS A 17 19.28 2.69 -19.06
N ILE A 18 20.49 2.39 -19.52
CA ILE A 18 21.31 1.27 -19.02
C ILE A 18 21.61 1.46 -17.52
N LYS A 19 22.08 2.65 -17.12
CA LYS A 19 22.35 2.98 -15.70
C LYS A 19 21.11 2.87 -14.83
N TYR A 20 19.95 3.34 -15.30
CA TYR A 20 18.69 3.21 -14.55
C TYR A 20 18.34 1.74 -14.27
N LYS A 21 18.43 0.86 -15.28
CA LYS A 21 18.14 -0.58 -15.11
C LYS A 21 19.04 -1.24 -14.07
N TYR A 22 20.34 -0.91 -14.05
CA TYR A 22 21.26 -1.42 -13.03
C TYR A 22 20.87 -0.98 -11.62
N HIS A 23 20.48 0.28 -11.43
CA HIS A 23 20.03 0.75 -10.12
C HIS A 23 18.72 0.10 -9.68
N VAL A 24 17.77 -0.13 -10.61
CA VAL A 24 16.55 -0.88 -10.29
C VAL A 24 16.89 -2.31 -9.86
N CYS A 25 17.77 -2.99 -10.61
CA CYS A 25 18.23 -4.33 -10.26
C CYS A 25 18.90 -4.36 -8.88
N LEU A 26 19.76 -3.39 -8.57
CA LEU A 26 20.39 -3.24 -7.27
C LEU A 26 19.36 -3.09 -6.14
N ILE A 27 18.35 -2.23 -6.32
CA ILE A 27 17.28 -2.04 -5.31
C ILE A 27 16.49 -3.33 -5.11
N VAL A 28 16.17 -4.04 -6.18
CA VAL A 28 15.42 -5.30 -6.11
C VAL A 28 16.25 -6.39 -5.43
N ILE A 29 17.52 -6.55 -5.78
CA ILE A 29 18.43 -7.49 -5.12
C ILE A 29 18.55 -7.15 -3.64
N PHE A 30 18.74 -5.87 -3.31
CA PHE A 30 18.79 -5.42 -1.92
C PHE A 30 17.47 -5.73 -1.17
N SER A 31 16.33 -5.47 -1.80
CA SER A 31 15.00 -5.77 -1.23
C SER A 31 14.82 -7.26 -0.94
N VAL A 32 15.29 -8.14 -1.84
CA VAL A 32 15.33 -9.59 -1.65
C VAL A 32 16.19 -9.93 -0.44
N LEU A 33 17.44 -9.44 -0.40
CA LEU A 33 18.39 -9.75 0.68
C LEU A 33 17.83 -9.34 2.05
N ILE A 34 17.33 -8.11 2.19
CA ILE A 34 16.77 -7.63 3.46
C ILE A 34 15.57 -8.48 3.90
N ARG A 35 14.72 -8.93 2.98
CA ARG A 35 13.55 -9.78 3.29
C ARG A 35 13.93 -11.24 3.55
N LEU A 36 15.10 -11.69 3.11
CA LEU A 36 15.61 -13.01 3.47
C LEU A 36 16.28 -13.02 4.84
N LEU A 37 16.81 -11.89 5.32
CA LEU A 37 17.39 -11.79 6.66
C LEU A 37 16.38 -12.19 7.72
N PHE A 38 16.73 -13.16 8.55
CA PHE A 38 15.91 -13.66 9.66
C PHE A 38 14.55 -14.25 9.25
N LEU A 39 14.37 -14.63 7.96
CA LEU A 39 13.12 -15.16 7.44
C LEU A 39 12.66 -16.44 8.18
N THR A 40 13.61 -17.25 8.65
CA THR A 40 13.34 -18.53 9.33
C THR A 40 13.61 -18.49 10.83
N ASP A 41 14.16 -17.40 11.35
CA ASP A 41 14.68 -17.32 12.72
C ASP A 41 13.59 -17.37 13.79
N ARG A 42 12.37 -16.99 13.42
CA ARG A 42 11.20 -17.00 14.30
C ARG A 42 10.27 -18.15 13.92
N TYR A 43 9.79 -18.87 14.93
CA TYR A 43 8.67 -19.80 14.79
C TYR A 43 7.45 -19.10 14.19
N LEU A 44 6.53 -19.86 13.59
CA LEU A 44 5.23 -19.34 13.19
C LEU A 44 4.44 -18.98 14.44
N TRP A 45 4.03 -17.72 14.54
CA TRP A 45 3.09 -17.31 15.59
C TRP A 45 1.67 -17.74 15.23
N CYS A 46 0.72 -17.59 16.15
CA CYS A 46 -0.62 -18.16 16.07
C CYS A 46 -1.32 -17.86 14.72
N ASP A 47 -1.29 -16.60 14.28
CA ASP A 47 -1.96 -16.18 13.06
C ASP A 47 -1.32 -16.76 11.78
N GLU A 48 0.01 -16.89 11.74
CA GLU A 48 0.71 -17.54 10.63
C GLU A 48 0.40 -19.04 10.61
N ALA A 49 0.46 -19.69 11.77
CA ALA A 49 0.16 -21.12 11.90
C ALA A 49 -1.29 -21.41 11.48
N SER A 50 -2.25 -20.56 11.87
CA SER A 50 -3.64 -20.66 11.41
C SER A 50 -3.75 -20.58 9.89
N SER A 51 -3.04 -19.62 9.27
CA SER A 51 -3.04 -19.47 7.81
C SER A 51 -2.50 -20.71 7.10
N VAL A 52 -1.44 -21.33 7.63
CA VAL A 52 -0.88 -22.59 7.11
C VAL A 52 -1.86 -23.74 7.30
N LEU A 53 -2.47 -23.88 8.49
CA LEU A 53 -3.42 -24.96 8.80
C LEU A 53 -4.65 -24.90 7.88
N ILE A 54 -5.28 -23.73 7.73
CA ILE A 54 -6.41 -23.53 6.81
C ILE A 54 -6.02 -23.92 5.38
N SER A 55 -4.82 -23.54 4.96
CA SER A 55 -4.34 -23.77 3.60
C SER A 55 -3.93 -25.22 3.32
N ARG A 56 -3.83 -26.09 4.34
CA ARG A 56 -3.56 -27.52 4.17
C ARG A 56 -4.80 -28.34 3.81
N HIS A 57 -5.99 -27.80 4.05
CA HIS A 57 -7.24 -28.47 3.71
C HIS A 57 -7.43 -28.59 2.18
N SER A 58 -8.30 -29.51 1.75
CA SER A 58 -8.82 -29.50 0.38
C SER A 58 -9.55 -28.18 0.10
N VAL A 59 -9.63 -27.76 -1.16
CA VAL A 59 -10.18 -26.43 -1.54
C VAL A 59 -11.59 -26.20 -0.98
N ASP A 60 -12.45 -27.22 -0.99
CA ASP A 60 -13.80 -27.17 -0.41
C ASP A 60 -13.78 -26.92 1.11
N ASN A 61 -12.96 -27.67 1.84
CA ASN A 61 -12.80 -27.51 3.29
C ASN A 61 -12.10 -26.19 3.64
N LEU A 62 -11.14 -25.75 2.84
CA LEU A 62 -10.48 -24.45 2.98
C LEU A 62 -11.51 -23.32 2.87
N LEU A 63 -12.36 -23.34 1.84
CA LEU A 63 -13.42 -22.34 1.67
C LEU A 63 -14.42 -22.37 2.82
N PHE A 64 -14.76 -23.55 3.32
CA PHE A 64 -15.59 -23.71 4.51
C PHE A 64 -14.94 -23.06 5.73
N HIS A 65 -13.68 -23.39 6.04
CA HIS A 65 -12.96 -22.80 7.17
C HIS A 65 -12.77 -21.29 7.03
N ALA A 66 -12.43 -20.80 5.84
CA ALA A 66 -12.30 -19.37 5.56
C ALA A 66 -13.62 -18.61 5.74
N ALA A 67 -14.78 -19.25 5.54
CA ALA A 67 -16.08 -18.63 5.78
C ALA A 67 -16.38 -18.39 7.27
N PHE A 68 -15.62 -19.02 8.18
CA PHE A 68 -15.68 -18.77 9.62
C PHE A 68 -14.45 -18.04 10.16
N ASP A 69 -13.48 -17.71 9.30
CA ASP A 69 -12.33 -16.88 9.65
C ASP A 69 -12.68 -15.38 9.52
N VAL A 70 -11.89 -14.54 10.19
CA VAL A 70 -12.01 -13.08 10.10
C VAL A 70 -11.39 -12.50 8.82
N HIS A 71 -10.89 -13.35 7.89
CA HIS A 71 -10.31 -12.95 6.61
C HIS A 71 -10.90 -13.71 5.40
N PRO A 72 -11.07 -13.03 4.26
CA PRO A 72 -11.47 -13.66 2.98
C PRO A 72 -10.42 -14.65 2.39
N PRO A 73 -10.82 -15.51 1.43
CA PRO A 73 -10.10 -16.75 1.15
C PRO A 73 -8.92 -16.65 0.18
N LEU A 74 -8.71 -15.53 -0.54
CA LEU A 74 -7.77 -15.49 -1.67
C LEU A 74 -6.35 -15.83 -1.26
N TYR A 75 -5.89 -15.31 -0.11
CA TYR A 75 -4.53 -15.59 0.35
C TYR A 75 -4.35 -17.07 0.71
N TYR A 76 -5.35 -17.70 1.35
CA TYR A 76 -5.30 -19.12 1.68
C TYR A 76 -5.28 -20.00 0.44
N LEU A 77 -6.09 -19.66 -0.58
CA LEU A 77 -6.09 -20.38 -1.86
C LEU A 77 -4.71 -20.30 -2.54
N LEU A 78 -4.11 -19.11 -2.58
CA LEU A 78 -2.77 -18.94 -3.15
C LEU A 78 -1.70 -19.68 -2.32
N LEU A 79 -1.82 -19.68 -1.00
CA LEU A 79 -0.91 -20.40 -0.12
C LEU A 79 -1.05 -21.92 -0.25
N HIS A 80 -2.27 -22.43 -0.44
CA HIS A 80 -2.54 -23.85 -0.71
C HIS A 80 -1.76 -24.31 -1.94
N ASP A 81 -1.95 -23.64 -3.08
CA ASP A 81 -1.24 -23.97 -4.33
C ASP A 81 0.27 -23.78 -4.18
N TRP A 82 0.70 -22.76 -3.43
CA TRP A 82 2.12 -22.52 -3.17
C TRP A 82 2.76 -23.66 -2.37
N MET A 83 2.07 -24.19 -1.35
CA MET A 83 2.56 -25.31 -0.55
C MET A 83 2.61 -26.62 -1.33
N ILE A 84 1.73 -26.83 -2.30
CA ILE A 84 1.81 -27.98 -3.21
C ILE A 84 3.13 -27.95 -4.01
N LEU A 85 3.55 -26.76 -4.43
CA LEU A 85 4.74 -26.59 -5.27
C LEU A 85 6.06 -26.56 -4.47
N TRP A 86 6.06 -25.92 -3.30
CA TRP A 86 7.28 -25.59 -2.54
C TRP A 86 7.35 -26.23 -1.15
N GLY A 87 6.32 -26.96 -0.74
CA GLY A 87 6.17 -27.53 0.60
C GLY A 87 5.70 -26.51 1.65
N ASP A 88 5.64 -26.94 2.91
CA ASP A 88 5.07 -26.20 4.03
C ASP A 88 6.09 -25.81 5.11
N SER A 89 7.39 -25.83 4.76
CA SER A 89 8.45 -25.30 5.63
C SER A 89 8.26 -23.80 5.88
N ILE A 90 8.79 -23.28 6.99
CA ILE A 90 8.70 -21.84 7.34
C ILE A 90 9.21 -20.94 6.19
N ALA A 91 10.33 -21.32 5.57
CA ALA A 91 10.88 -20.59 4.43
C ALA A 91 9.92 -20.62 3.23
N ALA A 92 9.34 -21.77 2.91
CA ALA A 92 8.42 -21.93 1.79
C ALA A 92 7.15 -21.10 1.96
N VAL A 93 6.49 -21.17 3.12
CA VAL A 93 5.23 -20.45 3.35
C VAL A 93 5.42 -18.94 3.43
N ARG A 94 6.51 -18.46 4.05
CA ARG A 94 6.83 -17.02 4.08
C ARG A 94 7.31 -16.48 2.74
N SER A 95 7.88 -17.34 1.88
CA SER A 95 8.37 -16.91 0.55
C SER A 95 7.26 -16.38 -0.37
N LEU A 96 6.00 -16.80 -0.17
CA LEU A 96 4.85 -16.28 -0.90
C LEU A 96 4.64 -14.78 -0.60
N SER A 97 4.56 -14.40 0.68
CA SER A 97 4.47 -12.99 1.08
C SER A 97 5.69 -12.19 0.69
N LEU A 98 6.88 -12.82 0.77
CA LEU A 98 8.14 -12.19 0.37
C LEU A 98 8.12 -11.82 -1.11
N LEU A 99 7.59 -12.69 -1.97
CA LEU A 99 7.40 -12.42 -3.39
C LEU A 99 6.51 -11.20 -3.62
N PHE A 100 5.34 -11.12 -2.96
CA PHE A 100 4.46 -9.95 -3.06
C PHE A 100 5.12 -8.66 -2.53
N GLY A 101 5.94 -8.78 -1.50
CA GLY A 101 6.79 -7.71 -0.98
C GLY A 101 7.77 -7.15 -2.02
N ILE A 102 8.49 -8.03 -2.73
CA ILE A 102 9.43 -7.63 -3.79
C ILE A 102 8.68 -7.01 -4.97
N LEU A 103 7.58 -7.62 -5.40
CA LEU A 103 6.73 -7.09 -6.47
C LEU A 103 6.19 -5.70 -6.13
N THR A 104 5.87 -5.46 -4.86
CA THR A 104 5.48 -4.13 -4.37
C THR A 104 6.60 -3.10 -4.57
N VAL A 105 7.86 -3.44 -4.30
CA VAL A 105 9.00 -2.53 -4.53
C VAL A 105 9.15 -2.21 -6.03
N VAL A 106 9.05 -3.22 -6.89
CA VAL A 106 9.07 -3.01 -8.36
C VAL A 106 7.93 -2.11 -8.81
N LEU A 107 6.73 -2.32 -8.27
CA LEU A 107 5.54 -1.54 -8.58
C LEU A 107 5.69 -0.09 -8.12
N VAL A 108 6.24 0.16 -6.92
CA VAL A 108 6.55 1.51 -6.42
C VAL A 108 7.51 2.23 -7.38
N ILE A 109 8.57 1.56 -7.83
CA ILE A 109 9.54 2.14 -8.78
C ILE A 109 8.83 2.48 -10.10
N ALA A 110 8.04 1.55 -10.65
CA ALA A 110 7.33 1.75 -11.90
C ALA A 110 6.30 2.88 -11.83
N LEU A 111 5.48 2.90 -10.77
CA LEU A 111 4.50 3.96 -10.51
C LEU A 111 5.18 5.31 -10.37
N THR A 112 6.21 5.41 -9.53
CA THR A 112 6.90 6.68 -9.27
C THR A 112 7.62 7.20 -10.51
N ARG A 113 8.16 6.31 -11.35
CA ARG A 113 8.77 6.68 -12.62
C ARG A 113 7.75 7.32 -13.55
N TRP A 114 6.56 6.72 -13.63
CA TRP A 114 5.46 7.25 -14.44
C TRP A 114 4.92 8.58 -13.88
N LEU A 115 4.85 8.69 -12.56
CA LEU A 115 4.36 9.87 -11.85
C LEU A 115 5.33 11.06 -11.91
N ALA A 116 6.64 10.78 -11.93
CA ALA A 116 7.67 11.80 -11.88
C ALA A 116 8.78 11.51 -12.89
N ASN A 117 9.91 10.96 -12.43
CA ASN A 117 11.07 10.70 -13.26
C ASN A 117 11.91 9.56 -12.68
N GLU A 118 12.94 9.13 -13.41
CA GLU A 118 13.82 8.02 -13.03
C GLU A 118 14.51 8.23 -11.67
N ARG A 119 14.96 9.45 -11.34
CA ARG A 119 15.66 9.72 -10.07
C ARG A 119 14.70 9.59 -8.89
N THR A 120 13.53 10.20 -8.99
CA THR A 120 12.47 10.09 -7.98
C THR A 120 12.03 8.63 -7.80
N ALA A 121 11.96 7.86 -8.89
CA ALA A 121 11.62 6.45 -8.84
C ALA A 121 12.64 5.59 -8.10
N LEU A 122 13.93 5.80 -8.32
CA LEU A 122 14.98 5.09 -7.59
C LEU A 122 14.93 5.41 -6.09
N LEU A 123 14.67 6.68 -5.74
CA LEU A 123 14.53 7.10 -4.34
C LEU A 123 13.31 6.43 -3.67
N ALA A 124 12.15 6.41 -4.34
CA ALA A 124 10.97 5.70 -3.84
C ALA A 124 11.21 4.20 -3.71
N GLY A 125 11.94 3.58 -4.63
CA GLY A 125 12.35 2.19 -4.56
C GLY A 125 13.18 1.88 -3.31
N TRP A 126 14.17 2.72 -2.98
CA TRP A 126 14.94 2.58 -1.75
C TRP A 126 14.08 2.73 -0.50
N PHE A 127 13.19 3.73 -0.46
CA PHE A 127 12.25 3.88 0.65
C PHE A 127 11.36 2.66 0.82
N ALA A 128 10.79 2.10 -0.26
CA ALA A 128 9.96 0.90 -0.18
C ALA A 128 10.77 -0.37 0.19
N ALA A 129 12.02 -0.46 -0.26
CA ALA A 129 12.90 -1.59 0.06
C ALA A 129 13.27 -1.61 1.56
N LEU A 130 13.51 -0.43 2.14
CA LEU A 130 13.95 -0.21 3.52
C LEU A 130 12.81 0.00 4.53
N MET A 131 11.58 0.26 4.08
CA MET A 131 10.47 0.57 4.98
C MET A 131 10.22 -0.60 5.94
N PRO A 132 10.36 -0.41 7.28
CA PRO A 132 10.30 -1.50 8.25
C PRO A 132 9.03 -2.35 8.15
N MET A 133 7.88 -1.68 8.01
CA MET A 133 6.58 -2.33 7.82
C MET A 133 6.51 -3.19 6.55
N ALA A 134 7.07 -2.70 5.44
CA ALA A 134 7.09 -3.47 4.20
C ALA A 134 8.00 -4.68 4.29
N VAL A 135 9.11 -4.60 5.02
CA VAL A 135 9.96 -5.76 5.28
C VAL A 135 9.24 -6.75 6.18
N HIS A 136 8.70 -6.28 7.31
CA HIS A 136 8.02 -7.10 8.31
C HIS A 136 6.87 -7.92 7.70
N TYR A 137 5.91 -7.29 7.03
CA TYR A 137 4.77 -8.00 6.44
C TYR A 137 5.11 -8.82 5.19
N SER A 138 6.29 -8.61 4.59
CA SER A 138 6.81 -9.51 3.56
C SER A 138 7.33 -10.82 4.16
N GLN A 139 7.64 -10.85 5.45
CA GLN A 139 8.20 -12.02 6.15
C GLN A 139 7.15 -12.77 6.96
N GLU A 140 5.88 -12.38 6.91
CA GLU A 140 4.80 -13.09 7.58
C GLU A 140 3.95 -13.84 6.57
N THR A 141 3.56 -15.07 6.92
CA THR A 141 2.62 -15.91 6.17
C THR A 141 1.18 -15.40 6.35
N ARG A 142 0.95 -14.16 5.91
CA ARG A 142 -0.30 -13.41 6.08
C ARG A 142 -0.61 -12.60 4.82
N MET A 143 -1.88 -12.26 4.66
CA MET A 143 -2.43 -11.61 3.49
C MET A 143 -2.02 -10.13 3.27
N TYR A 144 -1.32 -9.51 4.23
CA TYR A 144 -1.01 -8.08 4.21
C TYR A 144 -0.13 -7.69 3.01
N ALA A 145 0.91 -8.45 2.70
CA ALA A 145 1.78 -8.19 1.54
C ALA A 145 1.01 -8.22 0.22
N LEU A 146 0.14 -9.22 0.04
CA LEU A 146 -0.72 -9.37 -1.12
C LEU A 146 -1.71 -8.19 -1.25
N MET A 147 -2.41 -7.86 -0.16
CA MET A 147 -3.37 -6.75 -0.14
C MET A 147 -2.70 -5.42 -0.50
N GLY A 148 -1.53 -5.15 0.08
CA GLY A 148 -0.75 -3.95 -0.19
C GLY A 148 -0.36 -3.84 -1.67
N MET A 149 0.14 -4.93 -2.25
CA MET A 149 0.49 -4.98 -3.67
C MET A 149 -0.74 -4.73 -4.57
N LEU A 150 -1.86 -5.42 -4.31
CA LEU A 150 -3.09 -5.32 -5.10
C LEU A 150 -3.71 -3.91 -5.05
N THR A 151 -3.80 -3.31 -3.86
CA THR A 151 -4.36 -1.95 -3.69
C THR A 151 -3.47 -0.88 -4.33
N LEU A 152 -2.14 -1.02 -4.25
CA LEU A 152 -1.22 -0.12 -4.94
C LEU A 152 -1.32 -0.26 -6.47
N ALA A 153 -1.46 -1.49 -6.96
CA ALA A 153 -1.65 -1.76 -8.38
C ALA A 153 -2.99 -1.20 -8.88
N ALA A 154 -4.05 -1.33 -8.08
CA ALA A 154 -5.36 -0.73 -8.37
C ALA A 154 -5.24 0.80 -8.44
N ALA A 155 -4.52 1.43 -7.51
CA ALA A 155 -4.26 2.87 -7.55
C ALA A 155 -3.54 3.29 -8.85
N LEU A 156 -2.54 2.53 -9.30
CA LEU A 156 -1.87 2.77 -10.58
C LEU A 156 -2.82 2.62 -11.78
N ALA A 157 -3.65 1.56 -11.80
CA ALA A 157 -4.64 1.36 -12.84
C ALA A 157 -5.66 2.53 -12.91
N LEU A 158 -6.10 3.01 -11.74
CA LEU A 158 -6.97 4.17 -11.62
C LEU A 158 -6.31 5.44 -12.17
N MET A 159 -5.04 5.70 -11.82
CA MET A 159 -4.26 6.82 -12.36
C MET A 159 -4.14 6.76 -13.89
N MET A 160 -3.89 5.56 -14.44
CA MET A 160 -3.78 5.35 -15.89
C MET A 160 -5.10 5.58 -16.61
N TRP A 161 -6.23 5.18 -15.99
CA TRP A 161 -7.56 5.52 -16.50
C TRP A 161 -7.81 7.02 -16.46
N ILE A 162 -7.52 7.71 -15.36
CA ILE A 162 -7.71 9.16 -15.25
C ILE A 162 -6.89 9.91 -16.30
N LYS A 163 -5.67 9.44 -16.60
CA LYS A 163 -4.84 10.00 -17.68
C LYS A 163 -5.44 9.78 -19.06
N THR A 164 -6.11 8.65 -19.28
CA THR A 164 -6.70 8.26 -20.57
C THR A 164 -8.11 7.68 -20.39
N PRO A 165 -9.13 8.52 -20.08
CA PRO A 165 -10.43 8.03 -19.64
C PRO A 165 -11.22 7.23 -20.69
N THR A 166 -10.81 7.34 -21.97
CA THR A 166 -11.36 6.57 -23.09
C THR A 166 -10.91 5.11 -23.11
N HIS A 167 -9.84 4.75 -22.39
CA HIS A 167 -9.26 3.40 -22.40
C HIS A 167 -9.77 2.58 -21.21
N ASN A 168 -10.93 1.95 -21.38
CA ASN A 168 -11.60 1.17 -20.33
C ASN A 168 -10.80 -0.05 -19.83
N ARG A 169 -9.75 -0.50 -20.55
CA ARG A 169 -8.88 -1.59 -20.09
C ARG A 169 -8.29 -1.35 -18.70
N TYR A 170 -8.00 -0.09 -18.36
CA TYR A 170 -7.47 0.27 -17.05
C TYR A 170 -8.54 0.20 -15.95
N LEU A 171 -9.81 0.47 -16.27
CA LEU A 171 -10.92 0.25 -15.36
C LEU A 171 -11.20 -1.25 -15.15
N VAL A 172 -11.04 -2.08 -16.18
CA VAL A 172 -11.14 -3.53 -16.03
C VAL A 172 -10.04 -4.04 -15.10
N ALA A 173 -8.78 -3.62 -15.33
CA ALA A 173 -7.68 -3.94 -14.44
C ALA A 173 -7.92 -3.45 -13.01
N TYR A 174 -8.40 -2.21 -12.85
CA TYR A 174 -8.80 -1.66 -11.56
C TYR A 174 -9.86 -2.52 -10.85
N ALA A 175 -10.93 -2.89 -11.55
CA ALA A 175 -12.01 -3.70 -11.00
C ALA A 175 -11.50 -5.07 -10.55
N LEU A 176 -10.72 -5.76 -11.38
CA LEU A 176 -10.14 -7.07 -11.03
C LEU A 176 -9.22 -6.98 -9.80
N LEU A 177 -8.33 -5.98 -9.75
CA LEU A 177 -7.40 -5.78 -8.63
C LEU A 177 -8.14 -5.45 -7.33
N MET A 178 -9.16 -4.60 -7.40
CA MET A 178 -9.99 -4.29 -6.24
C MET A 178 -10.79 -5.51 -5.78
N THR A 179 -11.39 -6.27 -6.69
CA THR A 179 -12.09 -7.52 -6.36
C THR A 179 -11.16 -8.51 -5.67
N PHE A 180 -9.98 -8.79 -6.23
CA PHE A 180 -9.00 -9.66 -5.59
C PHE A 180 -8.56 -9.14 -4.22
N SER A 181 -8.40 -7.82 -4.07
CA SER A 181 -8.10 -7.22 -2.78
C SER A 181 -9.25 -7.40 -1.77
N PHE A 182 -10.52 -7.29 -2.19
CA PHE A 182 -11.68 -7.59 -1.34
C PHE A 182 -11.71 -9.04 -0.90
N TYR A 183 -11.35 -9.97 -1.80
CA TYR A 183 -11.16 -11.38 -1.46
C TYR A 183 -9.86 -11.67 -0.69
N THR A 184 -9.06 -10.64 -0.36
CA THR A 184 -7.87 -10.74 0.49
C THR A 184 -8.15 -10.17 1.89
N HIS A 185 -8.82 -9.02 1.98
CA HIS A 185 -9.06 -8.34 3.26
C HIS A 185 -10.24 -7.36 3.18
N TYR A 186 -11.09 -7.37 4.21
CA TYR A 186 -12.28 -6.50 4.30
C TYR A 186 -11.95 -4.99 4.30
N PHE A 187 -10.78 -4.61 4.82
CA PHE A 187 -10.35 -3.20 4.88
C PHE A 187 -10.05 -2.61 3.49
N THR A 188 -10.06 -3.41 2.44
CA THR A 188 -10.07 -2.93 1.04
C THR A 188 -11.20 -1.93 0.80
N LEU A 189 -12.31 -2.04 1.54
CA LEU A 189 -13.40 -1.06 1.51
C LEU A 189 -12.91 0.37 1.74
N PHE A 190 -11.98 0.58 2.66
CA PHE A 190 -11.47 1.91 2.98
C PHE A 190 -10.60 2.47 1.84
N THR A 191 -9.86 1.61 1.13
CA THR A 191 -9.17 2.00 -0.13
C THR A 191 -10.17 2.37 -1.21
N LEU A 192 -11.26 1.60 -1.35
CA LEU A 192 -12.31 1.92 -2.32
C LEU A 192 -12.91 3.31 -2.03
N ILE A 193 -13.22 3.60 -0.77
CA ILE A 193 -13.73 4.92 -0.35
C ILE A 193 -12.70 6.01 -0.65
N ALA A 194 -11.41 5.77 -0.38
CA ALA A 194 -10.34 6.71 -0.71
C ALA A 194 -10.28 7.03 -2.21
N HIS A 195 -10.43 6.03 -3.08
CA HIS A 195 -10.51 6.21 -4.53
C HIS A 195 -11.75 7.00 -4.96
N TRP A 196 -12.92 6.72 -4.37
CA TRP A 196 -14.14 7.50 -4.63
C TRP A 196 -14.00 8.98 -4.24
N ILE A 197 -13.41 9.25 -3.07
CA ILE A 197 -13.14 10.62 -2.62
C ILE A 197 -12.16 11.30 -3.58
N ALA A 198 -11.06 10.65 -3.94
CA ALA A 198 -10.09 11.20 -4.89
C ALA A 198 -10.73 11.52 -6.25
N VAL A 199 -11.49 10.59 -6.84
CA VAL A 199 -12.19 10.79 -8.12
C VAL A 199 -13.23 11.90 -8.03
N THR A 200 -13.91 12.04 -6.89
CA THR A 200 -14.88 13.12 -6.65
C THR A 200 -14.19 14.47 -6.60
N ILE A 201 -13.12 14.62 -5.81
CA ILE A 201 -12.34 15.86 -5.71
C ILE A 201 -11.80 16.25 -7.09
N LEU A 202 -11.21 15.29 -7.82
CA LEU A 202 -10.70 15.51 -9.18
C LEU A 202 -11.81 15.92 -10.16
N SER A 203 -13.01 15.37 -10.01
CA SER A 203 -14.17 15.73 -10.84
C SER A 203 -14.67 17.15 -10.55
N CYS A 204 -14.61 17.60 -9.28
CA CYS A 204 -15.02 18.94 -8.86
C CYS A 204 -13.99 20.02 -9.23
N GLN A 205 -12.70 19.72 -9.18
CA GLN A 205 -11.62 20.65 -9.56
C GLN A 205 -11.49 20.84 -11.08
N SER A 206 -12.15 19.97 -11.84
CA SER A 206 -12.01 19.90 -13.29
C SER A 206 -12.90 20.90 -14.03
N HIS A 207 -12.53 22.18 -14.00
CA HIS A 207 -13.16 23.20 -14.87
C HIS A 207 -12.84 23.02 -16.37
N LYS A 208 -11.91 22.11 -16.75
CA LYS A 208 -11.43 21.93 -18.14
C LYS A 208 -11.35 20.46 -18.64
N THR A 209 -11.49 19.46 -17.77
CA THR A 209 -11.40 18.02 -18.13
C THR A 209 -12.73 17.32 -17.81
N ALA A 210 -13.04 16.20 -18.47
CA ALA A 210 -14.30 15.48 -18.28
C ALA A 210 -14.56 15.17 -16.79
N CYS A 211 -15.79 15.41 -16.32
CA CYS A 211 -16.21 14.98 -14.99
C CYS A 211 -16.19 13.45 -14.95
N TYR A 212 -15.22 12.86 -14.25
CA TYR A 212 -15.02 11.40 -14.24
C TYR A 212 -16.23 10.65 -13.73
N LEU A 213 -16.99 11.25 -12.80
CA LEU A 213 -18.25 10.71 -12.28
C LEU A 213 -19.37 10.64 -13.33
N LYS A 214 -19.30 11.40 -14.43
CA LYS A 214 -20.24 11.31 -15.56
C LYS A 214 -19.88 10.19 -16.53
N LEU A 215 -18.70 9.58 -16.40
CA LEU A 215 -18.27 8.50 -17.29
C LEU A 215 -18.93 7.19 -16.85
N PRO A 216 -19.72 6.52 -17.71
CA PRO A 216 -20.42 5.29 -17.32
C PRO A 216 -19.46 4.16 -16.95
N GLY A 217 -18.26 4.14 -17.54
CA GLY A 217 -17.22 3.16 -17.22
C GLY A 217 -16.87 3.12 -15.72
N TRP A 218 -16.84 4.27 -15.04
CA TRP A 218 -16.56 4.33 -13.60
C TRP A 218 -17.63 3.57 -12.80
N TRP A 219 -18.91 3.79 -13.14
CA TRP A 219 -20.03 3.12 -12.48
C TRP A 219 -20.05 1.63 -12.79
N PHE A 220 -19.83 1.23 -14.06
CA PHE A 220 -19.76 -0.18 -14.43
C PHE A 220 -18.62 -0.92 -13.74
N ALA A 221 -17.45 -0.29 -13.60
CA ALA A 221 -16.33 -0.91 -12.87
C ALA A 221 -16.67 -1.14 -11.40
N ASN A 222 -17.27 -0.17 -10.73
CA ASN A 222 -17.66 -0.31 -9.31
C ASN A 222 -18.83 -1.27 -9.12
N LEU A 223 -19.80 -1.29 -10.03
CA LEU A 223 -20.86 -2.28 -10.05
C LEU A 223 -20.29 -3.70 -10.26
N ALA A 224 -19.32 -3.86 -11.15
CA ALA A 224 -18.64 -5.14 -11.35
C ALA A 224 -17.90 -5.61 -10.09
N ILE A 225 -17.21 -4.71 -9.38
CA ILE A 225 -16.59 -5.03 -8.08
C ILE A 225 -17.65 -5.52 -7.09
N ALA A 226 -18.76 -4.80 -6.96
CA ALA A 226 -19.84 -5.13 -6.03
C ALA A 226 -20.47 -6.49 -6.37
N VAL A 227 -20.83 -6.71 -7.65
CA VAL A 227 -21.41 -7.96 -8.15
C VAL A 227 -20.46 -9.13 -7.93
N ALA A 228 -19.17 -8.94 -8.24
CA ALA A 228 -18.17 -9.98 -8.06
C ALA A 228 -17.96 -10.35 -6.58
N TYR A 229 -18.22 -9.44 -5.64
CA TYR A 229 -18.10 -9.69 -4.21
C TYR A 229 -19.39 -10.26 -3.56
N LEU A 230 -20.53 -10.24 -4.27
CA LEU A 230 -21.81 -10.75 -3.77
C LEU A 230 -21.73 -12.16 -3.16
N PRO A 231 -21.01 -13.14 -3.73
CA PRO A 231 -20.93 -14.48 -3.15
C PRO A 231 -20.34 -14.52 -1.74
N TRP A 232 -19.48 -13.55 -1.37
CA TRP A 232 -18.86 -13.46 -0.05
C TRP A 232 -19.61 -12.50 0.90
N LEU A 233 -20.61 -11.77 0.40
CA LEU A 233 -21.38 -10.82 1.21
C LEU A 233 -22.12 -11.49 2.38
N PRO A 234 -22.72 -12.70 2.26
CA PRO A 234 -23.33 -13.39 3.40
C PRO A 234 -22.33 -13.72 4.51
N VAL A 235 -21.09 -14.08 4.15
CA VAL A 235 -20.01 -14.35 5.13
C VAL A 235 -19.64 -13.08 5.88
N LEU A 236 -19.47 -11.96 5.16
CA LEU A 236 -19.24 -10.67 5.80
C LEU A 236 -20.39 -10.29 6.73
N PHE A 237 -21.65 -10.48 6.30
CA PHE A 237 -22.79 -10.19 7.16
C PHE A 237 -22.80 -11.06 8.42
N ASN A 238 -22.52 -12.36 8.28
CA ASN A 238 -22.41 -13.27 9.41
C ASN A 238 -21.33 -12.80 10.40
N LEU A 239 -20.13 -12.48 9.90
CA LEU A 239 -19.04 -11.92 10.70
C LEU A 239 -19.50 -10.66 11.47
N LEU A 240 -20.13 -9.71 10.78
CA LEU A 240 -20.59 -8.45 11.39
C LEU A 240 -21.65 -8.69 12.49
N THR A 241 -22.56 -9.64 12.29
CA THR A 241 -23.60 -9.97 13.29
C THR A 241 -23.02 -10.67 14.54
N HIS A 242 -21.90 -11.40 14.40
CA HIS A 242 -21.26 -12.11 15.51
C HIS A 242 -20.05 -11.36 16.09
N LEU A 243 -19.75 -10.14 15.61
CA LEU A 243 -18.64 -9.29 16.09
C LEU A 243 -18.59 -9.17 17.62
N ALA A 244 -19.75 -9.01 18.28
CA ALA A 244 -19.81 -8.89 19.73
C ALA A 244 -19.31 -10.16 20.46
N GLN A 245 -19.61 -11.34 19.90
CA GLN A 245 -19.19 -12.63 20.45
C GLN A 245 -17.70 -12.85 20.21
N LEU A 246 -17.20 -12.58 19.00
CA LEU A 246 -15.77 -12.65 18.66
C LEU A 246 -14.93 -11.70 19.53
N ARG A 247 -15.51 -10.54 19.89
CA ARG A 247 -14.88 -9.62 20.83
C ARG A 247 -14.81 -10.20 22.24
N ALA A 248 -15.90 -10.78 22.73
CA ALA A 248 -15.92 -11.42 24.05
C ALA A 248 -15.00 -12.65 24.12
N GLY A 249 -14.84 -13.38 23.01
CA GLY A 249 -13.97 -14.55 22.88
C GLY A 249 -12.48 -14.23 22.70
N ASN A 250 -12.08 -12.96 22.71
CA ASN A 250 -10.71 -12.50 22.45
C ASN A 250 -10.15 -12.81 21.05
N ASP A 251 -10.98 -13.13 20.05
CA ASP A 251 -10.53 -13.20 18.65
C ASP A 251 -10.15 -11.80 18.12
N ILE A 252 -10.96 -10.80 18.50
CA ILE A 252 -10.74 -9.38 18.21
C ILE A 252 -10.74 -8.49 19.47
N GLY A 253 -11.08 -9.05 20.63
CA GLY A 253 -11.27 -8.31 21.89
C GLY A 253 -10.00 -7.77 22.55
N TRP A 254 -8.83 -8.25 22.12
CA TRP A 254 -7.53 -7.86 22.64
C TRP A 254 -7.04 -6.50 22.13
N ILE A 255 -7.72 -5.89 21.14
CA ILE A 255 -7.35 -4.57 20.62
C ILE A 255 -7.78 -3.48 21.61
N PRO A 256 -6.84 -2.65 22.11
CA PRO A 256 -7.15 -1.63 23.10
C PRO A 256 -7.98 -0.47 22.51
N PRO A 257 -8.79 0.23 23.33
CA PRO A 257 -9.47 1.45 22.90
C PRO A 257 -8.48 2.51 22.42
N VAL A 258 -8.87 3.24 21.37
CA VAL A 258 -8.02 4.26 20.75
C VAL A 258 -7.95 5.53 21.59
N THR A 259 -6.80 6.21 21.52
CA THR A 259 -6.53 7.52 22.11
C THR A 259 -6.09 8.52 21.04
N TRP A 260 -6.12 9.82 21.34
CA TRP A 260 -5.62 10.85 20.44
C TRP A 260 -4.14 10.73 20.08
N ARG A 261 -3.35 9.99 20.86
CA ARG A 261 -1.93 9.76 20.57
C ARG A 261 -1.74 8.72 19.46
N ASP A 262 -2.67 7.78 19.32
CA ASP A 262 -2.48 6.64 18.43
C ASP A 262 -2.49 7.05 16.95
N LEU A 263 -3.24 8.10 16.59
CA LEU A 263 -3.29 8.59 15.22
C LEU A 263 -1.92 9.04 14.69
N PRO A 264 -1.22 10.02 15.31
CA PRO A 264 0.13 10.37 14.86
C PRO A 264 1.15 9.25 15.15
N ALA A 265 0.96 8.43 16.19
CA ALA A 265 1.83 7.28 16.44
C ALA A 265 1.77 6.24 15.31
N MET A 266 0.61 6.03 14.68
CA MET A 266 0.44 5.12 13.53
C MET A 266 1.28 5.57 12.34
N TYR A 267 1.21 6.85 11.98
CA TYR A 267 2.05 7.37 10.89
C TYR A 267 3.53 7.34 11.25
N TRP A 268 3.88 7.66 12.50
CA TRP A 268 5.26 7.53 12.99
C TRP A 268 5.76 6.07 12.87
N HIS A 269 4.90 5.11 13.17
CA HIS A 269 5.20 3.69 13.03
C HIS A 269 5.43 3.27 11.58
N PHE A 270 4.69 3.82 10.62
CA PHE A 270 4.95 3.55 9.20
C PHE A 270 6.35 3.97 8.74
N PHE A 271 6.88 5.06 9.29
CA PHE A 271 8.24 5.50 9.00
C PHE A 271 9.28 4.66 9.74
N THR A 272 9.10 4.49 11.05
CA THR A 272 10.19 4.09 11.94
C THR A 272 10.12 2.64 12.42
N GLY A 273 8.97 1.99 12.30
CA GLY A 273 8.68 0.69 12.94
C GLY A 273 8.50 0.76 14.46
N ASN A 274 8.49 1.96 15.06
CA ASN A 274 8.24 2.20 16.49
C ASN A 274 6.97 3.06 16.65
N ASN A 275 6.26 2.96 17.76
CA ASN A 275 5.07 3.78 18.07
C ASN A 275 5.43 5.15 18.69
N GLY A 276 6.72 5.51 18.72
CA GLY A 276 7.19 6.81 19.18
C GLY A 276 7.02 7.04 20.68
N GLN A 277 6.93 5.98 21.50
CA GLN A 277 6.65 6.05 22.95
C GLN A 277 7.60 7.00 23.72
N GLY A 278 8.84 7.17 23.25
CA GLY A 278 9.81 8.09 23.85
C GLY A 278 9.57 9.59 23.59
N PHE A 279 8.63 9.94 22.69
CA PHE A 279 8.37 11.33 22.32
C PHE A 279 7.04 11.85 22.91
N PRO A 280 7.00 13.10 23.41
CA PRO A 280 5.76 13.79 23.75
C PRO A 280 4.77 13.82 22.58
N SER A 281 3.48 13.67 22.86
CA SER A 281 2.44 13.57 21.81
C SER A 281 2.41 14.78 20.86
N PHE A 282 2.69 15.99 21.35
CA PHE A 282 2.70 17.18 20.51
C PHE A 282 3.80 17.14 19.44
N ILE A 283 4.94 16.50 19.70
CA ILE A 283 6.03 16.34 18.73
C ILE A 283 5.59 15.40 17.60
N LEU A 284 4.93 14.30 17.94
CA LEU A 284 4.37 13.36 16.95
C LEU A 284 3.35 14.07 16.05
N TRP A 285 2.46 14.86 16.66
CA TRP A 285 1.48 15.66 15.92
C TRP A 285 2.12 16.70 15.01
N LEU A 286 3.15 17.42 15.47
CA LEU A 286 3.86 18.39 14.64
C LEU A 286 4.59 17.72 13.47
N ALA A 287 5.26 16.61 13.72
CA ALA A 287 6.01 15.87 12.69
C ALA A 287 5.07 15.30 11.61
N VAL A 288 4.06 14.54 12.04
CA VAL A 288 3.10 13.89 11.15
C VAL A 288 2.19 14.90 10.48
N GLY A 289 1.66 15.87 11.23
CA GLY A 289 0.84 16.95 10.72
C GLY A 289 1.60 17.82 9.71
N GLY A 290 2.88 18.11 9.95
CA GLY A 290 3.75 18.81 9.01
C GLY A 290 3.95 18.03 7.71
N PHE A 291 4.20 16.72 7.80
CA PHE A 291 4.32 15.85 6.63
C PHE A 291 3.01 15.77 5.85
N ILE A 292 1.91 15.34 6.48
CA ILE A 292 0.58 15.18 5.85
C ILE A 292 0.10 16.52 5.29
N GLY A 293 0.26 17.62 6.03
CA GLY A 293 -0.12 18.95 5.57
C GLY A 293 0.67 19.41 4.35
N THR A 294 1.98 19.16 4.32
CA THR A 294 2.83 19.52 3.17
C THR A 294 2.49 18.68 1.93
N VAL A 295 2.36 17.36 2.09
CA VAL A 295 1.99 16.44 1.00
C VAL A 295 0.57 16.75 0.50
N GLY A 296 -0.37 17.00 1.41
CA GLY A 296 -1.74 17.37 1.08
C GLY A 296 -1.82 18.68 0.30
N ARG A 297 -1.08 19.71 0.72
CA ARG A 297 -1.02 21.00 0.00
C ARG A 297 -0.47 20.84 -1.42
N ILE A 298 0.55 19.99 -1.62
CA ILE A 298 1.11 19.72 -2.95
C ILE A 298 0.13 18.89 -3.79
N SER A 299 -0.49 17.87 -3.20
CA SER A 299 -1.41 16.96 -3.90
C SER A 299 -2.73 17.62 -4.30
N LEU A 300 -3.17 18.64 -3.54
CA LEU A 300 -4.37 19.43 -3.83
C LEU A 300 -4.09 20.62 -4.76
N TYR A 301 -2.84 20.85 -5.16
CA TYR A 301 -2.51 21.90 -6.11
C TYR A 301 -2.94 21.51 -7.53
N ASN A 302 -3.50 22.45 -8.28
CA ASN A 302 -4.09 22.19 -9.61
C ASN A 302 -3.04 22.07 -10.74
N GLY A 303 -2.13 21.10 -10.63
CA GLY A 303 -1.21 20.71 -11.71
C GLY A 303 -1.50 19.30 -12.25
N GLU A 304 -0.98 18.99 -13.45
CA GLU A 304 -1.26 17.68 -14.09
C GLU A 304 -0.70 16.49 -13.29
N TYR A 305 0.46 16.65 -12.66
CA TYR A 305 1.12 15.57 -11.90
C TYR A 305 0.52 15.41 -10.50
N GLU A 306 0.08 16.52 -9.92
CA GLU A 306 -0.48 16.63 -8.57
C GLU A 306 -1.83 15.90 -8.49
N ARG A 307 -2.60 15.87 -9.61
CA ARG A 307 -3.84 15.09 -9.74
C ARG A 307 -3.67 13.61 -9.38
N TYR A 308 -2.57 12.99 -9.79
CA TYR A 308 -2.33 11.57 -9.52
C TYR A 308 -1.79 11.35 -8.09
N GLN A 309 -1.06 12.32 -7.54
CA GLN A 309 -0.62 12.29 -6.14
C GLN A 309 -1.80 12.31 -5.18
N LEU A 310 -2.90 12.98 -5.54
CA LEU A 310 -4.12 12.99 -4.73
C LEU A 310 -4.65 11.59 -4.44
N ILE A 311 -4.57 10.65 -5.37
CA ILE A 311 -5.03 9.27 -5.16
C ILE A 311 -4.17 8.58 -4.10
N LEU A 312 -2.84 8.71 -4.19
CA LEU A 312 -1.92 8.18 -3.17
C LEU A 312 -2.12 8.85 -1.82
N PHE A 313 -2.34 10.17 -1.82
CA PHE A 313 -2.61 10.93 -0.60
C PHE A 313 -3.92 10.48 0.07
N CYS A 314 -4.99 10.29 -0.70
CA CYS A 314 -6.24 9.73 -0.20
C CYS A 314 -6.03 8.31 0.35
N ASN A 315 -5.28 7.45 -0.35
CA ASN A 315 -4.97 6.09 0.12
C ASN A 315 -4.13 6.09 1.40
N LEU A 316 -3.29 7.10 1.62
CA LEU A 316 -2.53 7.28 2.86
C LEU A 316 -3.41 7.75 4.02
N VAL A 317 -4.30 8.73 3.78
CA VAL A 317 -4.99 9.43 4.86
C VAL A 317 -6.36 8.83 5.18
N ILE A 318 -7.17 8.56 4.16
CA ILE A 318 -8.59 8.21 4.34
C ILE A 318 -8.76 6.90 5.11
N PRO A 319 -8.06 5.79 4.79
CA PRO A 319 -8.23 4.55 5.53
C PRO A 319 -7.88 4.67 7.01
N VAL A 320 -6.75 5.32 7.32
CA VAL A 320 -6.31 5.53 8.70
C VAL A 320 -7.31 6.40 9.46
N MET A 321 -7.78 7.50 8.87
CA MET A 321 -8.74 8.40 9.52
C MET A 321 -10.10 7.73 9.75
N LEU A 322 -10.64 7.01 8.77
CA LEU A 322 -11.93 6.35 8.91
C LEU A 322 -11.91 5.28 9.99
N VAL A 323 -10.89 4.42 9.99
CA VAL A 323 -10.78 3.37 11.02
C VAL A 323 -10.45 3.98 12.38
N PHE A 324 -9.65 5.05 12.46
CA PHE A 324 -9.42 5.77 13.72
C PHE A 324 -10.75 6.27 14.32
N ILE A 325 -11.60 6.89 13.50
CA ILE A 325 -12.93 7.36 13.91
C ILE A 325 -13.79 6.19 14.37
N ILE A 326 -13.90 5.13 13.56
CA ILE A 326 -14.67 3.92 13.92
C ILE A 326 -14.15 3.28 15.23
N SER A 327 -12.83 3.37 15.48
CA SER A 327 -12.18 2.75 16.63
C SER A 327 -12.52 3.35 17.99
N TRP A 328 -13.18 4.51 18.01
CA TRP A 328 -13.77 5.06 19.25
C TRP A 328 -14.98 4.24 19.73
N TRP A 329 -15.70 3.59 18.83
CA TRP A 329 -16.83 2.72 19.17
C TRP A 329 -16.46 1.24 19.10
N MET A 330 -15.60 0.88 18.15
CA MET A 330 -15.21 -0.51 17.88
C MET A 330 -13.69 -0.58 17.69
N PRO A 331 -12.91 -0.90 18.74
CA PRO A 331 -11.46 -0.92 18.68
C PRO A 331 -10.92 -1.82 17.55
N LEU A 332 -10.39 -1.19 16.50
CA LEU A 332 -9.82 -1.84 15.32
C LEU A 332 -8.49 -1.21 14.90
N PHE A 333 -7.95 -0.28 15.70
CA PHE A 333 -6.83 0.57 15.30
C PHE A 333 -5.49 -0.12 15.57
N ILE A 334 -5.10 -1.03 14.68
CA ILE A 334 -3.82 -1.73 14.75
C ILE A 334 -3.07 -1.67 13.41
N ASP A 335 -1.75 -1.58 13.49
CA ASP A 335 -0.81 -1.30 12.42
C ASP A 335 -0.93 -2.23 11.20
N ARG A 336 -1.09 -3.54 11.43
CA ARG A 336 -1.23 -4.53 10.34
C ARG A 336 -2.41 -4.28 9.41
N TYR A 337 -3.49 -3.71 9.92
CA TYR A 337 -4.65 -3.36 9.12
C TYR A 337 -4.44 -2.13 8.24
N PHE A 338 -3.35 -1.38 8.43
CA PHE A 338 -3.04 -0.18 7.66
C PHE A 338 -1.79 -0.31 6.78
N PHE A 339 -1.15 -1.49 6.76
CA PHE A 339 0.05 -1.70 5.96
C PHE A 339 -0.15 -1.27 4.50
N PHE A 340 -1.28 -1.63 3.88
CA PHE A 340 -1.60 -1.24 2.50
C PHE A 340 -1.61 0.28 2.27
N SER A 341 -2.06 1.05 3.27
CA SER A 341 -2.14 2.51 3.22
C SER A 341 -0.74 3.14 3.30
N SER A 342 0.13 2.56 4.13
CA SER A 342 1.53 3.00 4.29
C SER A 342 2.34 2.93 2.99
N LEU A 343 2.00 2.05 2.04
CA LEU A 343 2.71 1.90 0.75
C LEU A 343 2.59 3.11 -0.17
N SER A 344 1.72 4.07 0.15
CA SER A 344 1.67 5.37 -0.54
C SER A 344 2.78 6.32 -0.08
N ILE A 345 3.44 6.06 1.05
CA ILE A 345 4.50 6.92 1.60
C ILE A 345 5.74 6.96 0.70
N PRO A 346 6.36 5.84 0.26
CA PRO A 346 7.55 5.88 -0.57
C PRO A 346 7.46 6.76 -1.82
N PRO A 347 6.41 6.65 -2.69
CA PRO A 347 6.28 7.53 -3.85
C PRO A 347 6.05 9.00 -3.44
N LEU A 348 5.19 9.27 -2.45
CA LEU A 348 4.88 10.63 -2.01
C LEU A 348 6.11 11.33 -1.40
N LEU A 349 6.86 10.64 -0.56
CA LEU A 349 8.08 11.14 0.08
C LEU A 349 9.17 11.41 -0.97
N ALA A 350 9.37 10.52 -1.93
CA ALA A 350 10.35 10.73 -2.98
C ALA A 350 10.00 11.95 -3.85
N VAL A 351 8.72 12.12 -4.22
CA VAL A 351 8.26 13.29 -4.96
C VAL A 351 8.47 14.56 -4.16
N LEU A 352 8.12 14.55 -2.87
CA LEU A 352 8.34 15.68 -1.96
C LEU A 352 9.81 16.09 -1.92
N LEU A 353 10.72 15.15 -1.68
CA LEU A 353 12.15 15.43 -1.56
C LEU A 353 12.80 15.90 -2.86
N THR A 354 12.28 15.47 -4.02
CA THR A 354 12.86 15.82 -5.33
C THR A 354 12.26 17.08 -5.94
N ARG A 355 11.04 17.49 -5.55
CA ARG A 355 10.35 18.65 -6.13
C ARG A 355 10.20 19.83 -5.19
N ALA A 356 10.33 19.65 -3.87
CA ALA A 356 10.17 20.76 -2.96
C ALA A 356 11.33 21.76 -3.07
N LYS A 357 11.07 23.05 -2.77
CA LYS A 357 12.13 24.07 -2.68
C LYS A 357 13.13 23.66 -1.58
N LYS A 358 14.42 24.02 -1.73
CA LYS A 358 15.51 23.63 -0.81
C LYS A 358 15.17 23.75 0.69
N ALA A 359 14.41 24.77 1.10
CA ALA A 359 13.99 24.96 2.49
C ALA A 359 13.02 23.88 3.01
N VAL A 360 12.07 23.42 2.17
CA VAL A 360 11.13 22.34 2.52
C VAL A 360 11.83 20.98 2.44
N CYS A 361 12.76 20.79 1.49
CA CYS A 361 13.65 19.62 1.50
C CYS A 361 14.50 19.57 2.78
N GLY A 362 14.98 20.71 3.28
CA GLY A 362 15.71 20.80 4.54
C GLY A 362 14.87 20.36 5.74
N PHE A 363 13.63 20.85 5.86
CA PHE A 363 12.71 20.41 6.92
C PHE A 363 12.36 18.91 6.81
N CYS A 364 12.04 18.42 5.60
CA CYS A 364 11.75 17.00 5.39
C CYS A 364 12.97 16.10 5.60
N PHE A 365 14.17 16.58 5.27
CA PHE A 365 15.42 15.88 5.53
C PHE A 365 15.73 15.84 7.02
N ILE A 366 15.55 16.95 7.74
CA ILE A 366 15.68 17.01 9.21
C ILE A 366 14.67 16.08 9.87
N LEU A 367 13.41 16.09 9.43
CA LEU A 367 12.38 15.18 9.90
C LEU A 367 12.79 13.73 9.63
N PHE A 368 13.26 13.41 8.42
CA PHE A 368 13.75 12.08 8.04
C PHE A 368 14.95 11.65 8.90
N THR A 369 15.95 12.51 9.11
CA THR A 369 17.09 12.18 9.99
C THR A 369 16.70 12.05 11.47
N LEU A 370 15.68 12.77 11.94
CA LEU A 370 15.15 12.62 13.29
C LEU A 370 14.22 11.41 13.44
N LEU A 371 13.63 10.93 12.34
CA LEU A 371 12.75 9.76 12.29
C LEU A 371 13.55 8.45 12.22
N PHE A 372 14.70 8.45 11.54
CA PHE A 372 15.50 7.25 11.26
C PHE A 372 16.87 7.22 11.97
N GLY A 373 17.24 8.29 12.68
CA GLY A 373 18.54 8.46 13.34
C GLY A 373 18.52 8.25 14.85
#